data_AF-A0A9J6GTZ8-F1
#
_entry.id   AF-A0A9J6GTZ8-F1
#
_cell.length_a   1.000
_cell.length_b   1.000
_cell.length_c   1.000
_cell.angle_alpha   90.00
_cell.angle_beta   90.00
_cell.angle_gamma   90.00
#
_symmetry.space_group_name_H-M   'P 1'
#
loop_
_entity.id
_entity.type
_entity.pdbx_description
1 polymer ?
#
loop_
_entity_poly.entity_id
_entity_poly.type
_entity_poly.pdbx_seq_one_letter_code
_entity_poly.pdbx_strand_id
1 'polypeptide(L)'
;MLCETRWSAKIQIRIFSQHYVAIVEALKKLASMESTSTLQLGNELTSSTVQQQVHLLLFACTLYQSTVHCWNQATNVLQSLSMDFHSAHDHITELQNIFCGQWTNAEEQFSDIMKTASEAATRLNMLISVPRQVSRQAHQPTRD
;
A
#
# COMPACT_ATOMS: atom_id res chain seq x y z
N MET A 1 -13.92 4.05 -23.24
CA MET A 1 -13.00 4.19 -22.09
C MET A 1 -13.81 4.84 -20.98
N LEU A 2 -14.26 4.06 -19.99
CA LEU A 2 -15.05 4.59 -18.86
C LEU A 2 -14.13 5.43 -17.96
N CYS A 3 -14.67 6.54 -17.48
CA CYS A 3 -13.95 7.67 -16.88
C CYS A 3 -12.91 7.21 -15.85
N GLU A 4 -11.63 7.52 -16.09
CA GLU A 4 -10.66 7.67 -15.00
C GLU A 4 -11.14 8.85 -14.14
N THR A 5 -12.01 8.57 -13.18
CA THR A 5 -12.28 9.56 -12.14
C THR A 5 -10.98 9.84 -11.41
N ARG A 6 -10.81 11.06 -10.90
CA ARG A 6 -9.64 11.47 -10.09
C ARG A 6 -9.28 10.48 -8.96
N TRP A 7 -10.22 9.60 -8.60
CA TRP A 7 -10.09 8.55 -7.60
C TRP A 7 -9.44 7.25 -8.13
N SER A 8 -9.59 6.89 -9.41
CA SER A 8 -8.97 5.70 -10.00
C SER A 8 -7.55 5.94 -10.56
N ALA A 9 -7.20 7.19 -10.90
CA ALA A 9 -5.88 7.56 -11.40
C ALA A 9 -4.72 7.40 -10.38
N LYS A 10 -5.03 7.26 -9.07
CA LYS A 10 -4.03 7.20 -7.99
C LYS A 10 -3.47 5.80 -7.69
N ILE A 11 -3.78 4.78 -8.49
CA ILE A 11 -3.52 3.38 -8.10
C ILE A 11 -2.20 2.86 -8.72
N GLN A 12 -1.07 3.48 -8.38
CA GLN A 12 0.27 2.99 -8.77
C GLN A 12 1.00 2.24 -7.63
N ILE A 13 0.48 2.30 -6.40
CA ILE A 13 1.11 1.71 -5.20
C ILE A 13 1.20 0.18 -5.28
N ARG A 14 0.22 -0.51 -5.87
CA ARG A 14 0.25 -1.97 -6.06
C ARG A 14 1.42 -2.39 -6.95
N ILE A 15 1.60 -1.70 -8.08
CA ILE A 15 2.72 -1.95 -9.00
C ILE A 15 4.04 -1.69 -8.28
N PHE A 16 4.13 -0.60 -7.52
CA PHE A 16 5.30 -0.29 -6.72
C PHE A 16 5.59 -1.37 -5.67
N SER A 17 4.57 -1.86 -4.96
CA SER A 17 4.72 -2.92 -3.94
C SER A 17 5.20 -4.25 -4.53
N GLN A 18 4.72 -4.62 -5.71
CA GLN A 18 5.13 -5.85 -6.42
C GLN A 18 6.60 -5.81 -6.84
N HIS A 19 7.09 -4.63 -7.22
CA HIS A 19 8.46 -4.44 -7.66
C HIS A 19 9.36 -3.80 -6.59
N TYR A 20 8.90 -3.69 -5.34
CA TYR A 20 9.57 -2.92 -4.30
C TYR A 20 11.04 -3.33 -4.11
N VAL A 21 11.30 -4.64 -4.02
CA VAL A 21 12.67 -5.17 -3.86
C VAL A 21 13.56 -4.75 -5.03
N ALA A 22 13.09 -4.93 -6.27
CA ALA A 22 13.83 -4.57 -7.48
C ALA A 22 14.07 -3.05 -7.57
N ILE A 23 13.10 -2.24 -7.15
CA ILE A 23 13.23 -0.78 -7.10
C ILE A 23 14.32 -0.37 -6.10
N VAL A 24 14.30 -0.93 -4.88
CA VAL A 24 15.30 -0.63 -3.85
C VAL A 24 16.70 -1.06 -4.31
N GLU A 25 16.83 -2.22 -4.93
CA GLU A 25 18.11 -2.67 -5.51
C GLU A 25 18.61 -1.75 -6.63
N ALA A 26 17.72 -1.30 -7.51
CA ALA A 26 18.06 -0.34 -8.56
C ALA A 26 18.50 1.02 -7.98
N LEU A 27 17.82 1.50 -6.92
CA LEU A 27 18.20 2.74 -6.22
C LEU A 27 19.58 2.60 -5.54
N LYS A 28 19.85 1.45 -4.89
CA LYS A 28 21.18 1.14 -4.33
C LYS A 28 22.26 1.13 -5.42
N LYS A 29 21.96 0.61 -6.62
CA LYS A 29 22.89 0.62 -7.75
C LYS A 29 23.13 2.04 -8.28
N LEU A 30 22.09 2.87 -8.39
CA LEU A 30 22.22 4.28 -8.78
C LEU A 30 23.07 5.07 -7.78
N ALA A 31 22.92 4.77 -6.48
CA ALA A 31 23.73 5.35 -5.41
C ALA A 31 25.23 4.96 -5.47
N SER A 32 25.60 4.00 -6.33
CA SER A 32 27.00 3.56 -6.55
C SER A 32 27.60 4.06 -7.88
N MET A 33 26.87 4.89 -8.64
CA MET A 33 27.36 5.43 -9.91
C MET A 33 28.32 6.62 -9.72
N GLU A 34 29.22 6.82 -10.69
CA GLU A 34 30.27 7.85 -10.65
C GLU A 34 29.74 9.29 -10.76
N SER A 35 28.53 9.49 -11.30
CA SER A 35 27.92 10.80 -11.40
C SER A 35 27.45 11.29 -10.03
N THR A 36 28.05 12.38 -9.53
CA THR A 36 27.76 12.95 -8.21
C THR A 36 26.28 13.30 -8.02
N SER A 37 25.61 13.80 -9.07
CA SER A 37 24.18 14.14 -9.01
C SER A 37 23.30 12.90 -8.94
N THR A 38 23.66 11.84 -9.66
CA THR A 38 22.95 10.55 -9.64
C THR A 38 23.16 9.81 -8.33
N LEU A 39 24.37 9.92 -7.76
CA LEU A 39 24.72 9.36 -6.46
C LEU A 39 23.92 10.01 -5.33
N GLN A 40 23.84 11.35 -5.29
CA GLN A 40 23.08 12.08 -4.27
C GLN A 40 21.60 11.72 -4.33
N LEU A 41 21.01 11.80 -5.53
CA LEU A 41 19.61 11.45 -5.73
C LEU A 41 19.32 9.98 -5.38
N GLY A 42 20.19 9.06 -5.79
CA GLY A 42 20.07 7.64 -5.46
C GLY A 42 20.10 7.38 -3.95
N ASN A 43 20.97 8.08 -3.22
CA ASN A 43 21.05 7.99 -1.75
C ASN A 43 19.81 8.57 -1.06
N GLU A 44 19.33 9.73 -1.49
CA GLU A 44 18.12 10.36 -0.95
C GLU A 44 16.89 9.46 -1.14
N LEU A 45 16.70 8.95 -2.36
CA LEU A 45 15.59 8.06 -2.67
C LEU A 45 15.70 6.73 -1.93
N THR A 46 16.90 6.14 -1.83
CA THR A 46 17.11 4.92 -1.04
C THR A 46 16.77 5.15 0.43
N SER A 47 17.27 6.25 1.01
CA SER A 47 17.03 6.58 2.42
C SER A 47 15.54 6.79 2.73
N SER A 48 14.80 7.41 1.81
CA SER A 48 13.36 7.65 1.95
C SER A 48 12.54 6.36 1.78
N THR A 49 13.00 5.44 0.92
CA THR A 49 12.26 4.21 0.58
C THR A 49 12.50 3.07 1.57
N VAL A 50 13.67 3.05 2.22
CA VAL A 50 14.12 1.99 3.15
C VAL A 50 13.74 2.29 4.61
N GLN A 51 13.08 3.41 4.89
CA GLN A 51 12.55 3.67 6.23
C GLN A 51 11.50 2.61 6.61
N GLN A 52 11.64 2.04 7.81
CA GLN A 52 10.77 0.98 8.30
C GLN A 52 9.28 1.37 8.28
N GLN A 53 8.97 2.64 8.56
CA GLN A 53 7.62 3.20 8.54
C GLN A 53 7.05 3.21 7.11
N VAL A 54 7.85 3.63 6.14
CA VAL A 54 7.48 3.66 4.71
C VAL A 54 7.26 2.25 4.19
N HIS A 55 8.12 1.31 4.60
CA HIS A 55 8.00 -0.10 4.25
C HIS A 55 6.67 -0.70 4.76
N LEU A 56 6.39 -0.60 6.06
CA LEU A 56 5.14 -1.11 6.63
C LEU A 56 3.90 -0.41 6.05
N LEU A 57 3.96 0.91 5.85
CA LEU A 57 2.88 1.68 5.24
C LEU A 57 2.60 1.23 3.80
N LEU A 58 3.64 0.94 3.02
CA LEU A 58 3.49 0.47 1.64
C LEU A 58 2.66 -0.81 1.58
N PHE A 59 3.01 -1.81 2.42
CA PHE A 59 2.28 -3.07 2.45
C PHE A 59 0.88 -2.92 3.04
N ALA A 60 0.68 -2.08 4.06
CA ALA A 60 -0.65 -1.75 4.56
C ALA A 60 -1.54 -1.09 3.48
N CYS A 61 -0.98 -0.20 2.65
CA CYS A 61 -1.71 0.44 1.55
C CYS A 61 -2.15 -0.54 0.46
N THR A 62 -1.50 -1.70 0.30
CA THR A 62 -1.94 -2.71 -0.69
C THR A 62 -3.31 -3.30 -0.37
N LEU A 63 -3.66 -3.49 0.92
CA LEU A 63 -5.00 -3.91 1.31
C LEU A 63 -6.05 -2.88 0.94
N TYR A 64 -5.77 -1.61 1.23
CA TYR A 64 -6.66 -0.51 0.87
C TYR A 64 -6.91 -0.46 -0.65
N GLN A 65 -5.90 -0.77 -1.47
CA GLN A 65 -6.06 -0.78 -2.92
C GLN A 65 -6.94 -1.91 -3.45
N SER A 66 -6.87 -3.11 -2.88
CA SER A 66 -7.78 -4.21 -3.26
C SER A 66 -9.24 -3.81 -3.04
N THR A 67 -9.52 -3.12 -1.94
CA THR A 67 -10.83 -2.58 -1.62
C THR A 67 -11.27 -1.48 -2.60
N VAL A 68 -10.38 -0.52 -2.90
CA VAL A 68 -10.66 0.55 -3.88
C VAL A 68 -10.89 -0.01 -5.29
N HIS A 69 -10.18 -1.07 -5.66
CA HIS A 69 -10.37 -1.74 -6.96
C HIS A 69 -11.78 -2.33 -7.09
N CYS A 70 -12.26 -3.02 -6.07
CA CYS A 70 -13.63 -3.57 -6.06
C CYS A 70 -14.67 -2.43 -6.11
N TRP A 71 -14.40 -1.31 -5.45
CA TRP A 71 -15.26 -0.13 -5.51
C TRP A 71 -15.33 0.47 -6.92
N ASN A 72 -14.19 0.54 -7.63
CA ASN A 72 -14.16 0.99 -9.02
C ASN A 72 -15.00 0.10 -9.96
N GLN A 73 -15.07 -1.21 -9.71
CA GLN A 73 -15.92 -2.11 -10.49
C GLN A 73 -17.40 -1.76 -10.32
N ALA A 74 -17.85 -1.56 -9.07
CA ALA A 74 -19.23 -1.13 -8.80
C ALA A 74 -19.55 0.22 -9.46
N THR A 75 -18.64 1.21 -9.39
CA THR A 75 -18.85 2.51 -10.05
C THR A 75 -18.89 2.41 -11.56
N ASN A 76 -18.09 1.52 -12.17
CA ASN A 76 -18.08 1.33 -13.62
C ASN A 76 -19.39 0.72 -14.13
N VAL A 77 -19.98 -0.21 -13.40
CA VAL A 77 -21.31 -0.77 -13.72
C VAL A 77 -22.39 0.30 -13.60
N LEU A 78 -22.36 1.10 -12.53
CA LEU A 78 -23.29 2.21 -12.31
C LEU A 78 -23.15 3.35 -13.33
N GLN A 79 -21.97 3.52 -13.93
CA GLN A 79 -21.70 4.52 -14.97
C GLN A 79 -21.84 3.98 -16.40
N SER A 80 -22.20 2.70 -16.55
CA SER A 80 -22.38 2.10 -17.87
C SER A 80 -23.63 2.67 -18.58
N LEU A 81 -23.58 2.77 -19.91
CA LEU A 81 -24.71 3.27 -20.72
C LEU A 81 -25.96 2.39 -20.57
N SER A 82 -25.76 1.11 -20.28
CA SER A 82 -26.79 0.12 -19.98
C SER A 82 -26.76 -0.21 -18.49
N MET A 83 -27.08 0.77 -17.63
CA MET A 83 -27.10 0.59 -16.19
C MET A 83 -27.90 -0.66 -15.80
N ASP A 84 -27.21 -1.64 -15.23
CA ASP A 84 -27.81 -2.85 -14.67
C ASP A 84 -27.79 -2.74 -13.14
N PHE A 85 -28.95 -2.42 -12.56
CA PHE A 85 -29.12 -2.28 -11.12
C PHE A 85 -28.93 -3.61 -10.37
N HIS A 86 -29.18 -4.76 -11.02
CA HIS A 86 -29.00 -6.06 -10.39
C HIS A 86 -27.51 -6.36 -10.24
N SER A 87 -26.74 -6.22 -11.31
CA SER A 87 -25.28 -6.36 -11.27
C SER A 87 -24.62 -5.35 -10.32
N ALA A 88 -25.10 -4.10 -10.28
CA ALA A 88 -24.59 -3.11 -9.32
C ALA A 88 -24.87 -3.50 -7.86
N HIS A 89 -26.06 -4.02 -7.57
CA HIS A 89 -26.42 -4.52 -6.24
C HIS A 89 -25.52 -5.68 -5.81
N ASP A 90 -25.23 -6.62 -6.71
CA ASP A 90 -24.36 -7.76 -6.43
C ASP A 90 -22.94 -7.31 -6.09
N HIS A 91 -22.38 -6.37 -6.85
CA HIS A 91 -21.07 -5.79 -6.54
C HIS A 91 -21.04 -5.02 -5.21
N ILE A 92 -22.12 -4.30 -4.86
CA ILE A 92 -22.23 -3.62 -3.56
C ILE A 92 -22.30 -4.64 -2.41
N THR A 93 -23.04 -5.73 -2.60
CA THR A 93 -23.16 -6.81 -1.62
C THR A 93 -21.82 -7.53 -1.43
N GLU A 94 -21.11 -7.80 -2.54
CA GLU A 94 -19.75 -8.36 -2.53
C GLU A 94 -18.79 -7.46 -1.74
N LEU A 95 -18.83 -6.14 -1.98
CA LEU A 95 -18.05 -5.15 -1.22
C LEU A 95 -18.35 -5.21 0.28
N GLN A 96 -19.63 -5.24 0.66
CA GLN A 96 -20.03 -5.33 2.07
C GLN A 96 -19.50 -6.59 2.73
N ASN A 97 -19.54 -7.73 2.03
CA ASN A 97 -19.01 -8.99 2.52
C ASN A 97 -17.48 -8.94 2.67
N ILE A 98 -16.76 -8.33 1.72
CA ILE A 98 -15.31 -8.12 1.80
C ILE A 98 -14.97 -7.27 3.04
N PHE A 99 -15.65 -6.15 3.24
CA PHE A 99 -15.43 -5.28 4.40
C PHE A 99 -15.71 -6.00 5.72
N CYS A 100 -16.83 -6.72 5.79
CA CYS A 100 -17.21 -7.49 6.98
C CYS A 100 -16.18 -8.58 7.29
N GLY A 101 -15.71 -9.31 6.27
CA GLY A 101 -14.65 -10.31 6.40
C GLY A 101 -13.33 -9.70 6.85
N GLN A 102 -12.92 -8.57 6.26
CA GLN A 102 -11.72 -7.85 6.67
C GLN A 102 -11.78 -7.37 8.13
N TRP A 103 -12.94 -6.89 8.58
CA TRP A 103 -13.14 -6.47 9.97
C TRP A 103 -13.13 -7.65 10.95
N THR A 104 -13.80 -8.75 10.58
CA THR A 104 -13.90 -9.93 11.43
C THR A 104 -12.55 -10.63 11.58
N ASN A 105 -11.73 -10.65 10.52
CA ASN A 105 -10.43 -11.30 10.48
C ASN A 105 -9.26 -10.29 10.48
N ALA A 106 -9.44 -9.13 11.11
CA ALA A 106 -8.46 -8.04 11.07
C ALA A 106 -7.06 -8.47 11.56
N GLU A 107 -7.00 -9.35 12.57
CA GLU A 107 -5.74 -9.88 13.11
C GLU A 107 -5.01 -10.79 12.10
N GLU A 108 -5.76 -11.65 11.40
CA GLU A 108 -5.22 -12.54 10.37
C GLU A 108 -4.71 -11.72 9.17
N GLN A 109 -5.48 -10.72 8.75
CA GLN A 109 -5.08 -9.77 7.70
C GLN A 109 -3.81 -9.00 8.09
N PHE A 110 -3.70 -8.55 9.34
CA PHE A 110 -2.50 -7.91 9.84
C PHE A 110 -1.29 -8.87 9.84
N SER A 111 -1.49 -10.11 10.28
CA SER A 111 -0.44 -11.15 10.28
C SER A 111 0.09 -11.40 8.86
N ASP A 112 -0.78 -11.50 7.86
CA ASP A 112 -0.40 -11.69 6.46
C ASP A 112 0.38 -10.50 5.89
N ILE A 113 -0.04 -9.27 6.19
CA ILE A 113 0.71 -8.06 5.84
C ILE A 113 2.10 -8.11 6.47
N MET A 114 2.15 -8.39 7.77
CA MET A 114 3.40 -8.38 8.52
C MET A 114 4.36 -9.45 8.02
N LYS A 115 3.85 -10.63 7.67
CA LYS A 115 4.63 -11.69 7.04
C LYS A 115 5.20 -11.25 5.69
N THR A 116 4.36 -10.70 4.81
CA THR A 116 4.79 -10.24 3.47
C THR A 116 5.84 -9.12 3.57
N ALA A 117 5.62 -8.15 4.46
CA ALA A 117 6.58 -7.09 4.73
C ALA A 117 7.91 -7.67 5.29
N SER A 118 7.82 -8.61 6.23
CA SER A 118 9.00 -9.26 6.83
C SER A 118 9.82 -10.04 5.80
N GLU A 119 9.17 -10.75 4.88
CA GLU A 119 9.84 -11.44 3.77
C GLU A 119 10.57 -10.46 2.85
N ALA A 120 9.93 -9.34 2.50
CA ALA A 120 10.55 -8.30 1.68
C ALA A 120 11.73 -7.62 2.39
N ALA A 121 11.62 -7.33 3.69
CA ALA A 121 12.72 -6.78 4.47
C ALA A 121 13.88 -7.76 4.62
N THR A 122 13.61 -9.05 4.80
CA THR A 122 14.65 -10.08 4.86
C THR A 122 15.49 -10.08 3.58
N ARG A 123 14.85 -10.00 2.40
CA ARG A 123 15.56 -9.91 1.11
C ARG A 123 16.43 -8.65 1.00
N LEU A 124 16.02 -7.56 1.63
CA LEU A 124 16.72 -6.28 1.60
C LEU A 124 17.74 -6.11 2.75
N ASN A 125 17.92 -7.12 3.60
CA ASN A 125 18.68 -7.06 4.85
C ASN A 125 18.26 -5.91 5.77
N MET A 126 16.95 -5.69 5.88
CA MET A 126 16.35 -4.65 6.72
C MET A 126 15.82 -5.26 8.02
N LEU A 127 15.99 -4.55 9.13
CA LEU A 127 15.36 -4.90 10.40
C LEU A 127 13.96 -4.27 10.45
N ILE A 128 12.92 -5.10 10.53
CA ILE A 128 11.58 -4.63 10.89
C ILE A 128 11.36 -4.90 12.37
N SER A 129 11.10 -3.83 13.13
CA SER A 129 10.63 -3.93 14.51
C SER A 129 9.18 -3.46 14.60
N VAL A 130 8.27 -4.27 15.14
CA VAL A 130 6.89 -3.82 15.37
C VAL A 130 6.92 -2.69 16.41
N PRO A 131 6.30 -1.52 16.12
CA PRO A 131 6.19 -0.46 17.12
C PRO A 131 5.57 -1.00 18.39
N ARG A 132 6.19 -0.70 19.55
CA ARG A 132 5.68 -1.17 20.84
C ARG A 132 4.24 -0.70 21.01
N GLN A 133 3.30 -1.64 21.16
CA GLN A 133 1.95 -1.32 21.62
C GLN A 133 2.04 -0.86 23.07
N VAL A 134 1.80 0.43 23.29
CA VAL A 134 1.71 1.03 24.62
C VAL A 134 0.26 1.33 24.93
N SER A 135 -0.18 0.97 26.14
CA SER A 135 -1.54 1.26 26.63
C SER A 135 -1.83 2.77 26.76
N ARG A 136 -0.78 3.60 26.82
CA ARG A 136 -0.83 5.07 26.69
C ARG A 136 0.38 5.56 25.92
N GLN A 137 0.16 6.48 24.98
CA GLN A 137 1.25 7.26 24.38
C GLN A 137 1.79 8.23 25.44
N ALA A 138 3.03 8.00 25.89
CA ALA A 138 3.64 8.79 26.99
C ALA A 138 4.23 10.14 26.55
N HIS A 139 4.29 10.42 25.25
CA HIS A 139 4.82 11.67 24.70
C HIS A 139 3.91 12.18 23.58
N GLN A 140 2.78 12.77 23.95
CA GLN A 140 2.20 13.82 23.11
C GLN A 140 2.88 15.13 23.54
N PRO A 141 3.48 15.92 22.62
CA PRO A 141 3.86 17.28 22.97
C PRO A 141 2.56 17.98 23.38
N THR A 142 2.51 18.45 24.63
CA THR A 142 1.49 19.39 25.07
C THR A 142 1.46 20.52 24.07
N ARG A 143 0.30 20.70 23.42
CA ARG A 143 0.02 21.90 22.64
C ARG A 143 -0.12 23.03 23.66
N ASP A 144 0.93 23.82 23.82
CA ASP A 144 0.85 25.16 24.38
C ASP A 144 0.15 26.10 23.39
#